data_AF-A0A3R6PTQ3-F1
#
_entry.id   AF-A0A3R6PTQ3-F1
#
_cell.length_a   1.000
_cell.length_b   1.000
_cell.length_c   1.000
_cell.angle_alpha   90.00
_cell.angle_beta   90.00
_cell.angle_gamma   90.00
#
_symmetry.space_group_name_H-M   'P 1'
#
loop_
_entity.id
_entity.type
_entity.pdbx_description
1 polymer ?
#
loop_
_entity_poly.entity_id
_entity_poly.type
_entity_poly.pdbx_seq_one_letter_code
_entity_poly.pdbx_strand_id
1 'polypeptide(L)'
;MEILKNIHYAITAISPFLMIVFCIYGLVSWADCDEDGENIRVALAVITLIVFILSLAAWGIGDSVCAKQSAVEELNAVENIVALSDNNMVNGRIYMRGGYIDNDLWYQYMVKVSNDGFVANKLKANTVTLYYTKENYRVEWWRSHKQWLWFEQNKTYHKIYIPEGSIANDFSVDLR
;
A
#
# COMPACT_ATOMS: atom_id res chain seq x y z
N MET A 1 -0.39 11.79 -18.28
CA MET A 1 -1.06 10.89 -17.32
C MET A 1 -2.57 11.08 -17.30
N GLU A 2 -3.07 12.32 -17.43
CA GLU A 2 -4.51 12.63 -17.47
C GLU A 2 -5.25 12.06 -18.69
N ILE A 3 -4.63 12.05 -19.87
CA ILE A 3 -5.24 11.50 -21.10
C ILE A 3 -5.55 10.01 -20.94
N LEU A 4 -4.64 9.23 -20.34
CA LEU A 4 -4.88 7.80 -20.08
C LEU A 4 -6.03 7.59 -19.08
N LYS A 5 -6.18 8.48 -18.09
CA LYS A 5 -7.28 8.43 -17.12
C LYS A 5 -8.62 8.71 -17.79
N ASN A 6 -8.68 9.72 -18.65
CA ASN A 6 -9.92 10.06 -19.37
C ASN A 6 -10.37 8.96 -20.34
N ILE A 7 -9.41 8.30 -21.01
CA ILE A 7 -9.70 7.12 -21.85
C ILE A 7 -10.22 5.97 -20.98
N HIS A 8 -9.61 5.74 -19.82
CA HIS A 8 -10.06 4.69 -18.90
C HIS A 8 -11.49 4.92 -18.38
N TYR A 9 -11.81 6.14 -17.94
CA TYR A 9 -13.17 6.51 -17.52
C TYR A 9 -14.21 6.40 -18.63
N ALA A 10 -13.84 6.74 -19.88
CA ALA A 10 -14.73 6.56 -21.02
C ALA A 10 -15.00 5.06 -21.27
N ILE A 11 -13.98 4.20 -21.17
CA ILE A 11 -14.12 2.75 -21.36
C ILE A 11 -14.97 2.12 -20.24
N THR A 12 -14.76 2.51 -18.98
CA THR A 12 -15.57 1.98 -17.86
C THR A 12 -17.02 2.46 -17.91
N ALA A 13 -17.28 3.67 -18.43
CA ALA A 13 -18.64 4.18 -18.60
C ALA A 13 -19.40 3.48 -19.76
N ILE A 14 -18.73 3.10 -20.84
CA ILE A 14 -19.36 2.49 -22.04
C ILE A 14 -19.52 0.96 -21.89
N SER A 15 -18.60 0.31 -21.18
CA SER A 15 -18.59 -1.13 -20.90
C SER A 15 -19.93 -1.74 -20.40
N PRO A 16 -20.66 -1.14 -19.44
CA PRO A 16 -21.89 -1.74 -18.91
C PRO A 16 -23.02 -1.69 -19.93
N PHE A 17 -23.05 -0.65 -20.78
CA PHE A 17 -24.04 -0.56 -21.86
C PHE A 17 -23.80 -1.62 -22.94
N LEU A 18 -22.54 -1.86 -23.32
CA LEU A 18 -22.20 -2.96 -24.24
C LEU A 18 -22.58 -4.32 -23.65
N MET A 19 -22.34 -4.53 -22.35
CA MET A 19 -22.75 -5.76 -21.67
C MET A 19 -24.26 -5.99 -21.74
N ILE A 20 -25.07 -4.97 -21.45
CA ILE A 20 -26.54 -5.07 -21.50
C ILE A 20 -27.00 -5.43 -22.91
N VAL A 21 -26.43 -4.79 -23.94
CA VAL A 21 -26.76 -5.08 -25.34
C VAL A 21 -26.41 -6.52 -25.73
N PHE A 22 -25.24 -7.02 -25.31
CA PHE A 22 -24.85 -8.42 -25.59
C PHE A 22 -25.69 -9.44 -24.80
N CYS A 23 -26.09 -9.13 -23.57
CA CYS A 23 -27.01 -9.99 -22.81
C CYS A 23 -28.40 -10.06 -23.45
N ILE A 24 -28.93 -8.93 -23.92
CA ILE A 24 -30.23 -8.89 -24.63
C ILE A 24 -30.13 -9.66 -25.94
N TYR A 25 -29.06 -9.48 -26.72
CA TYR A 25 -28.84 -10.25 -27.95
C TYR A 25 -28.69 -11.76 -27.69
N GLY A 26 -27.97 -12.13 -26.63
CA GLY A 26 -27.87 -13.52 -26.17
C GLY A 26 -29.23 -14.12 -25.82
N LEU A 27 -30.08 -13.37 -25.11
CA LEU A 27 -31.44 -13.82 -24.76
C LEU A 27 -32.36 -13.93 -25.99
N VAL A 28 -32.29 -12.97 -26.93
CA VAL A 28 -33.08 -13.01 -28.18
C VAL A 28 -32.65 -14.19 -29.06
N SER A 29 -31.35 -14.41 -29.23
CA SER A 29 -30.83 -15.58 -29.97
C SER A 29 -31.14 -16.92 -29.29
N TRP A 30 -31.38 -16.93 -27.97
CA TRP A 30 -31.88 -18.10 -27.24
C TRP A 30 -33.39 -18.31 -27.39
N ALA A 31 -34.16 -17.25 -27.65
CA ALA A 31 -35.61 -17.29 -27.80
C ALA A 31 -36.06 -17.75 -29.20
N ASP A 32 -35.29 -17.46 -30.25
CA ASP A 32 -35.57 -17.96 -31.60
C ASP A 32 -35.34 -19.49 -31.69
N CYS A 33 -36.42 -20.23 -31.89
CA CYS A 33 -36.49 -21.70 -31.84
C CYS A 33 -36.41 -22.35 -33.22
N ASP A 34 -35.33 -22.11 -33.98
CA ASP A 34 -35.06 -22.85 -35.23
C ASP A 34 -33.93 -23.89 -35.00
N GLU A 35 -34.21 -25.15 -35.38
CA GLU A 35 -33.35 -26.34 -35.16
C GLU A 35 -32.04 -26.33 -35.98
N ASP A 36 -31.97 -25.60 -37.10
CA ASP A 36 -30.83 -25.66 -38.02
C ASP A 36 -29.62 -24.79 -37.62
N GLY A 37 -29.75 -23.97 -36.57
CA GLY A 37 -28.77 -22.94 -36.19
C GLY A 37 -27.90 -23.25 -34.97
N GLU A 38 -27.96 -24.46 -34.39
CA GLU A 38 -27.40 -24.77 -33.07
C GLU A 38 -25.90 -24.39 -32.92
N ASN A 39 -25.06 -24.73 -33.90
CA ASN A 39 -23.62 -24.43 -33.88
C ASN A 39 -23.33 -22.92 -33.87
N ILE A 40 -24.16 -22.12 -34.56
CA ILE A 40 -24.00 -20.66 -34.62
C ILE A 40 -24.39 -20.04 -33.28
N ARG A 41 -25.41 -20.58 -32.60
CA ARG A 41 -25.86 -20.12 -31.28
C ARG A 41 -24.81 -20.39 -30.20
N VAL A 42 -24.20 -21.58 -30.22
CA VAL A 42 -23.11 -21.92 -29.29
C VAL A 42 -21.90 -21.01 -29.53
N ALA A 43 -21.52 -20.77 -30.79
CA ALA A 43 -20.42 -19.86 -31.11
C ALA A 43 -20.69 -18.42 -30.62
N LEU A 44 -21.91 -17.92 -30.81
CA LEU A 44 -22.31 -16.59 -30.34
C LEU A 44 -22.33 -16.50 -28.81
N ALA A 45 -22.83 -17.52 -28.11
CA ALA A 45 -22.83 -17.57 -26.65
C ALA A 45 -21.41 -17.60 -26.05
N VAL A 46 -20.47 -18.28 -26.72
CA VAL A 46 -19.06 -18.29 -26.32
C VAL A 46 -18.42 -16.92 -26.54
N ILE A 47 -18.71 -16.25 -27.66
CA ILE A 47 -18.20 -14.90 -27.93
C ILE A 47 -18.72 -13.89 -26.89
N THR A 48 -20.00 -13.95 -26.54
CA THR A 48 -20.57 -13.05 -25.51
C THR A 48 -19.96 -13.31 -24.13
N LEU A 49 -19.71 -14.58 -23.77
CA LEU A 49 -19.03 -14.94 -22.53
C LEU A 49 -17.58 -14.41 -22.49
N ILE A 50 -16.84 -14.51 -23.59
CA ILE A 50 -15.47 -13.99 -23.69
C ILE A 50 -15.46 -12.47 -23.53
N VAL A 51 -16.36 -11.75 -24.20
CA VAL A 51 -16.49 -10.29 -24.07
C VAL A 51 -16.85 -9.90 -22.63
N PHE A 52 -17.75 -10.65 -21.99
CA PHE A 52 -18.11 -10.47 -20.58
C PHE A 52 -16.89 -10.60 -19.65
N ILE A 53 -16.12 -11.68 -19.78
CA ILE A 53 -14.91 -11.92 -18.97
C ILE A 53 -13.87 -10.82 -19.20
N LEU A 54 -13.64 -10.40 -20.45
CA LEU A 54 -12.71 -9.33 -20.78
C LEU A 54 -13.16 -7.98 -20.20
N SER A 55 -14.46 -7.70 -20.17
CA SER A 55 -15.00 -6.49 -19.56
C SER A 55 -14.81 -6.48 -18.04
N LEU A 56 -15.04 -7.59 -17.35
CA LEU A 56 -14.77 -7.72 -15.91
C LEU A 56 -13.28 -7.55 -15.59
N ALA A 57 -12.40 -8.13 -16.42
CA ALA A 57 -10.95 -7.96 -16.26
C ALA A 57 -10.53 -6.49 -16.44
N ALA A 58 -11.10 -5.77 -17.41
CA ALA A 58 -10.82 -4.35 -17.63
C ALA A 58 -11.26 -3.48 -16.45
N TRP A 59 -12.39 -3.80 -15.81
CA TRP A 59 -12.84 -3.13 -14.59
C TRP A 59 -11.90 -3.38 -13.40
N GLY A 60 -11.49 -4.63 -13.18
CA GLY A 60 -10.57 -4.99 -12.09
C GLY A 60 -9.20 -4.31 -12.22
N ILE A 61 -8.67 -4.20 -13.44
CA ILE A 61 -7.39 -3.53 -13.69
C ILE A 61 -7.53 -2.02 -13.48
N GLY A 62 -8.62 -1.41 -13.94
CA GLY A 62 -8.91 0.01 -13.76
C GLY A 62 -8.91 0.48 -12.32
N ASP A 63 -9.64 -0.28 -11.50
CA ASP A 63 -9.78 0.00 -10.08
C ASP A 63 -8.44 -0.17 -9.36
N SER A 64 -7.61 -1.13 -9.76
CA SER A 64 -6.27 -1.31 -9.18
C SER A 64 -5.25 -0.21 -9.58
N VAL A 65 -5.37 0.38 -10.77
CA VAL A 65 -4.52 1.50 -11.22
C VAL A 65 -4.93 2.81 -10.52
N CYS A 66 -6.22 3.03 -10.28
CA CYS A 66 -6.72 4.17 -9.52
C CYS A 66 -6.60 3.99 -8.00
N ALA A 67 -6.72 2.76 -7.46
CA ALA A 67 -6.58 2.47 -6.03
C ALA A 67 -5.16 2.68 -5.49
N LYS A 68 -4.14 2.72 -6.37
CA LYS A 68 -2.81 3.21 -6.00
C LYS A 68 -2.84 4.65 -5.46
N GLN A 69 -3.89 5.41 -5.75
CA GLN A 69 -3.97 6.85 -5.51
C GLN A 69 -4.77 7.26 -4.26
N SER A 70 -5.41 6.33 -3.54
CA SER A 70 -6.27 6.66 -2.39
C SER A 70 -5.79 6.01 -1.09
N ALA A 71 -4.47 5.95 -0.86
CA ALA A 71 -3.98 5.73 0.49
C ALA A 71 -4.27 7.00 1.30
N VAL A 72 -5.36 7.00 2.06
CA VAL A 72 -5.63 8.11 2.98
C VAL A 72 -4.63 7.97 4.12
N GLU A 73 -3.72 8.94 4.20
CA GLU A 73 -2.75 9.06 5.30
C GLU A 73 -3.34 9.99 6.35
N GLU A 74 -3.68 9.46 7.50
CA GLU A 74 -4.21 10.22 8.63
C GLU A 74 -3.15 10.38 9.71
N LEU A 75 -2.95 11.62 10.14
CA LEU A 75 -2.12 11.95 11.30
C LEU A 75 -2.94 11.71 12.58
N ASN A 76 -2.51 10.75 13.38
CA ASN A 76 -3.24 10.34 14.59
C ASN A 76 -2.74 11.09 15.83
N ALA A 77 -1.41 11.20 15.99
CA ALA A 77 -0.81 11.80 17.17
C ALA A 77 0.57 12.38 16.88
N VAL A 78 0.94 13.40 17.65
CA VAL A 78 2.26 14.02 17.63
C VAL A 78 2.78 14.10 19.06
N GLU A 79 3.97 13.57 19.30
CA GLU A 79 4.60 13.51 20.61
C GLU A 79 5.98 14.17 20.57
N ASN A 80 6.24 15.13 21.46
CA ASN A 80 7.55 15.76 21.54
C ASN A 80 8.53 14.86 22.30
N ILE A 81 9.66 14.56 21.66
CA ILE A 81 10.65 13.64 22.22
C ILE A 81 11.76 14.40 22.94
N VAL A 82 12.20 13.81 24.05
CA VAL A 82 13.30 14.33 24.88
C VAL A 82 14.57 13.50 24.68
N ALA A 83 14.41 12.19 24.50
CA ALA A 83 15.50 11.25 24.28
C ALA A 83 15.08 10.17 23.30
N LEU A 84 16.04 9.67 22.52
CA LEU A 84 15.89 8.56 21.58
C LEU A 84 17.12 7.67 21.72
N SER A 85 16.91 6.36 21.81
CA SER A 85 17.94 5.32 21.78
C SER A 85 17.46 4.21 20.85
N ASP A 86 18.37 3.56 20.14
CA ASP A 86 18.07 2.25 19.55
C ASP A 86 18.43 1.14 20.55
N ASN A 87 18.04 -0.10 20.23
CA ASN A 87 18.47 -1.29 20.95
C ASN A 87 19.62 -2.01 20.23
N ASN A 88 20.30 -1.33 19.29
CA ASN A 88 21.35 -1.96 18.51
C ASN A 88 22.55 -2.18 19.44
N MET A 89 22.69 -3.40 19.95
CA MET A 89 23.80 -3.83 20.81
C MET A 89 25.11 -3.95 20.01
N VAL A 90 25.58 -2.86 19.40
CA VAL A 90 26.90 -2.80 18.78
C VAL A 90 27.73 -1.73 19.48
N ASN A 91 28.00 -1.98 20.76
CA ASN A 91 29.19 -1.45 21.42
C ASN A 91 30.09 -2.64 21.77
N GLY A 92 30.72 -3.20 20.75
CA GLY A 92 31.66 -4.32 20.87
C GLY A 92 31.92 -4.97 19.52
N ARG A 93 33.17 -4.95 19.07
CA ARG A 93 33.64 -5.72 17.90
C ARG A 93 33.26 -7.19 18.06
N ILE A 94 32.25 -7.66 17.34
CA ILE A 94 31.99 -9.10 17.18
C ILE A 94 32.45 -9.49 15.78
N TYR A 95 33.70 -9.97 15.70
CA TYR A 95 34.13 -10.83 14.62
C TYR A 95 33.60 -12.23 14.92
N MET A 96 32.46 -12.62 14.33
CA MET A 96 32.08 -14.02 14.26
C MET A 96 31.68 -14.38 12.84
N ARG A 97 32.47 -15.28 12.25
CA ARG A 97 32.20 -16.00 11.01
C ARG A 97 30.74 -16.51 11.01
N GLY A 98 29.92 -15.96 10.11
CA GLY A 98 28.77 -16.67 9.52
C GLY A 98 27.65 -17.10 10.46
N GLY A 99 27.21 -16.24 11.38
CA GLY A 99 25.95 -16.42 12.12
C GLY A 99 24.97 -15.29 11.79
N TYR A 100 23.78 -15.62 11.29
CA TYR A 100 22.70 -14.66 11.13
C TYR A 100 22.08 -14.40 12.51
N ILE A 101 22.27 -13.20 13.05
CA ILE A 101 21.62 -12.78 14.29
C ILE A 101 20.29 -12.13 13.88
N ASP A 102 19.19 -12.87 14.08
CA ASP A 102 17.84 -12.34 13.93
C ASP A 102 17.53 -11.45 15.14
N ASN A 103 18.02 -10.20 15.10
CA ASN A 103 17.72 -9.21 16.11
C ASN A 103 16.56 -8.34 15.64
N ASP A 104 15.42 -8.43 16.34
CA ASP A 104 14.38 -7.43 16.21
C ASP A 104 14.96 -6.06 16.60
N LEU A 105 15.03 -5.16 15.62
CA LEU A 105 15.50 -3.78 15.81
C LEU A 105 14.36 -2.90 16.30
N TRP A 106 14.61 -2.17 17.37
CA TRP A 106 13.65 -1.29 18.05
C TRP A 106 14.27 0.09 18.32
N TYR A 107 13.43 1.12 18.18
CA TYR A 107 13.71 2.45 18.68
C TYR A 107 12.95 2.66 19.99
N GLN A 108 13.64 3.19 21.00
CA GLN A 108 13.11 3.53 22.31
C GLN A 108 13.21 5.04 22.49
N TYR A 109 12.12 5.70 22.87
CA TYR A 109 12.10 7.14 23.04
C TYR A 109 11.36 7.56 24.30
N MET A 110 11.70 8.72 24.83
CA MET A 110 11.06 9.30 26.02
C MET A 110 10.30 10.57 25.65
N VAL A 111 9.06 10.66 26.13
CA VAL A 111 8.16 11.81 25.96
C VAL A 111 7.96 12.48 27.31
N LYS A 112 7.97 13.82 27.33
CA LYS A 112 7.61 14.60 28.52
C LYS A 112 6.09 14.67 28.66
N VAL A 113 5.58 14.25 29.81
CA VAL A 113 4.16 14.36 30.18
C VAL A 113 3.95 15.65 31.00
N SER A 114 2.76 16.24 30.93
CA SER A 114 2.34 17.30 31.84
C SER A 114 2.51 16.83 33.30
N ASN A 115 3.22 17.61 34.12
CA ASN A 115 3.70 17.30 35.49
C ASN A 115 5.12 16.70 35.60
N ASP A 116 6.05 17.07 34.71
CA ASP A 116 7.48 16.68 34.76
C ASP A 116 7.73 15.15 34.77
N GLY A 117 6.73 14.36 34.41
CA GLY A 117 6.86 12.93 34.19
C GLY A 117 7.48 12.62 32.84
N PHE A 118 8.17 11.48 32.75
CA PHE A 118 8.67 10.94 31.49
C PHE A 118 8.06 9.57 31.23
N VAL A 119 7.56 9.35 30.01
CA VAL A 119 7.06 8.04 29.56
C VAL A 119 8.00 7.52 28.49
N ALA A 120 8.47 6.27 28.69
CA ALA A 120 9.29 5.56 27.72
C ALA A 120 8.41 4.71 26.81
N ASN A 121 8.57 4.89 25.51
CA ASN A 121 7.85 4.17 24.46
C ASN A 121 8.84 3.41 23.57
N LYS A 122 8.35 2.38 22.87
CA LYS A 122 9.15 1.55 21.95
C LYS A 122 8.44 1.35 20.61
N LEU A 123 9.20 1.38 19.52
CA LEU A 123 8.72 1.20 18.14
C LEU A 123 9.62 0.23 17.38
N LYS A 124 9.02 -0.60 16.51
CA LYS A 124 9.79 -1.49 15.64
C LYS A 124 10.44 -0.69 14.51
N ALA A 125 11.73 -0.93 14.25
CA ALA A 125 12.48 -0.18 13.24
C ALA A 125 11.87 -0.30 11.82
N ASN A 126 11.27 -1.45 11.48
CA ASN A 126 10.64 -1.68 10.17
C ASN A 126 9.36 -0.87 9.92
N THR A 127 8.81 -0.21 10.95
CA THR A 127 7.62 0.65 10.86
C THR A 127 7.97 2.14 10.94
N VAL A 128 9.25 2.48 11.09
CA VAL A 128 9.72 3.83 11.40
C VAL A 128 10.50 4.40 10.23
N THR A 129 10.31 5.68 9.95
CA THR A 129 11.18 6.48 9.06
C THR A 129 11.76 7.65 9.85
N LEU A 130 13.09 7.80 9.80
CA LEU A 130 13.81 8.89 10.47
C LEU A 130 13.97 10.07 9.51
N TYR A 131 13.71 11.28 10.01
CA TYR A 131 13.92 12.53 9.29
C TYR A 131 14.77 13.48 10.13
N TYR A 132 15.69 14.18 9.50
CA TYR A 132 16.40 15.26 10.16
C TYR A 132 15.54 16.52 10.25
N THR A 133 15.64 17.21 11.38
CA THR A 133 15.06 18.53 11.57
C THR A 133 15.95 19.40 12.45
N LYS A 134 15.92 20.72 12.22
CA LYS A 134 16.68 21.67 13.02
C LYS A 134 16.05 21.90 14.40
N GLU A 135 14.73 21.91 14.46
CA GLU A 135 13.92 22.23 15.64
C GLU A 135 12.67 21.35 15.68
N ASN A 136 12.02 21.22 16.85
CA ASN A 136 10.81 20.40 17.06
C ASN A 136 11.01 18.89 16.83
N TYR A 137 11.87 18.29 17.66
CA TYR A 137 12.05 16.84 17.71
C TYR A 137 10.77 16.16 18.21
N ARG A 138 10.21 15.29 17.38
CA ARG A 138 8.91 14.67 17.64
C ARG A 138 8.76 13.33 16.96
N VAL A 139 7.79 12.55 17.43
CA VAL A 139 7.30 11.32 16.81
C VAL A 139 5.90 11.59 16.31
N GLU A 140 5.66 11.32 15.03
CA GLU A 140 4.35 11.39 14.40
C GLU A 140 3.82 9.99 14.13
N TRP A 141 2.57 9.75 14.52
CA TRP A 141 1.86 8.50 14.32
C TRP A 141 0.95 8.61 13.11
N TRP A 142 1.22 7.81 12.09
CA TRP A 142 0.48 7.82 10.84
C TRP A 142 -0.27 6.50 10.64
N ARG A 143 -1.52 6.61 10.17
CA ARG A 143 -2.32 5.46 9.73
C ARG A 143 -2.57 5.60 8.24
N SER A 144 -2.18 4.59 7.48
CA SER A 144 -2.55 4.43 6.08
C SER A 144 -3.67 3.42 5.98
N HIS A 145 -4.80 3.87 5.42
CA HIS A 145 -5.91 3.01 5.06
C HIS A 145 -5.92 2.82 3.54
N LYS A 146 -5.87 1.57 3.09
CA LYS A 146 -6.07 1.21 1.68
C LYS A 146 -7.25 0.28 1.58
N GLN A 147 -8.21 0.66 0.74
CA GLN A 147 -9.37 -0.16 0.44
C GLN A 147 -9.40 -0.43 -1.06
N TRP A 148 -9.63 -1.70 -1.42
CA TRP A 148 -9.91 -2.10 -2.78
C TRP A 148 -11.01 -3.15 -2.78
N LEU A 149 -12.16 -2.82 -3.38
CA LEU A 149 -13.39 -3.63 -3.32
C LEU A 149 -13.73 -4.01 -1.86
N TRP A 150 -13.60 -5.29 -1.50
CA TRP A 150 -13.83 -5.89 -0.18
C TRP A 150 -12.53 -6.18 0.60
N PHE A 151 -11.37 -5.78 0.09
CA PHE A 151 -10.10 -5.90 0.78
C PHE A 151 -9.75 -4.58 1.48
N GLU A 152 -9.62 -4.65 2.80
CA GLU A 152 -9.16 -3.55 3.64
C GLU A 152 -7.75 -3.87 4.15
N GLN A 153 -6.82 -2.95 3.92
CA GLN A 153 -5.46 -3.01 4.44
C GLN A 153 -5.18 -1.78 5.30
N ASN A 154 -5.05 -2.03 6.60
CA ASN A 154 -4.65 -1.03 7.58
C ASN A 154 -3.17 -1.18 7.88
N LYS A 155 -2.40 -0.10 7.68
CA LYS A 155 -0.98 -0.07 8.03
C LYS A 155 -0.69 1.14 8.92
N THR A 156 0.02 0.90 10.02
CA THR A 156 0.54 1.96 10.88
C THR A 156 2.03 2.10 10.64
N TYR A 157 2.48 3.35 10.52
CA TYR A 157 3.90 3.70 10.40
C TYR A 157 4.16 4.99 11.17
N HIS A 158 5.42 5.22 11.49
CA HIS A 158 5.82 6.31 12.37
C HIS A 158 6.92 7.12 11.70
N LYS A 159 6.87 8.44 11.86
CA LYS A 159 7.94 9.35 11.42
C LYS A 159 8.59 9.95 12.66
N ILE A 160 9.90 9.80 12.82
CA ILE A 160 10.63 10.39 13.94
C ILE A 160 11.54 11.49 13.40
N TYR A 161 11.43 12.67 13.98
CA TYR A 161 12.21 13.84 13.63
C TYR A 161 13.33 14.03 14.66
N ILE A 162 14.58 13.92 14.21
CA ILE A 162 15.78 13.92 15.05
C ILE A 162 16.72 15.08 14.67
N PRO A 163 17.60 15.53 15.58
CA PRO A 163 18.60 16.53 15.25
C PRO A 163 19.60 16.02 14.20
N GLU A 164 20.09 16.93 13.36
CA GLU A 164 21.18 16.66 12.43
C GLU A 164 22.42 16.14 13.19
N GLY A 165 23.09 15.12 12.64
CA GLY A 165 24.28 14.51 13.25
C GLY A 165 24.00 13.45 14.33
N SER A 166 22.74 13.12 14.60
CA SER A 166 22.37 12.08 15.58
C SER A 166 22.68 10.65 15.12
N ILE A 167 22.90 10.42 13.82
CA ILE A 167 23.24 9.10 13.27
C ILE A 167 24.75 9.08 13.00
N ALA A 168 25.44 8.11 13.60
CA ALA A 168 26.84 7.84 13.31
C ALA A 168 26.98 7.19 11.93
N ASN A 169 27.76 7.81 11.05
CA ASN A 169 28.06 7.28 9.72
C ASN A 169 29.41 6.55 9.74
N ASP A 170 29.41 5.29 10.19
CA ASP A 170 30.60 4.45 10.13
C ASP A 170 30.70 3.80 8.75
N PHE A 171 31.58 4.32 7.91
CA PHE A 171 31.92 3.71 6.62
C PHE A 171 33.13 2.79 6.79
N SER A 172 32.91 1.48 6.67
CA SER A 172 34.01 0.53 6.53
C SER A 172 34.47 0.51 5.08
N VAL A 173 35.63 1.10 4.79
CA VAL A 173 36.30 0.96 3.49
C VAL A 173 37.13 -0.34 3.53
N ASP A 174 36.67 -1.37 2.82
CA ASP A 174 37.45 -2.59 2.59
C ASP A 174 38.55 -2.27 1.57
N LEU A 175 39.77 -2.03 2.06
CA LEU A 175 40.96 -1.92 1.22
C LEU A 175 41.48 -3.33 0.93
N ARG A 176 40.87 -3.99 -0.06
CA ARG A 176 41.44 -5.18 -0.70
C ARG A 176 41.96 -4.85 -2.09
#